data_AF-A0A849D4Z4-F1
#
_entry.id   AF-A0A849D4Z4-F1
#
_cell.length_a   1.000
_cell.length_b   1.000
_cell.length_c   1.000
_cell.angle_alpha   90.00
_cell.angle_beta   90.00
_cell.angle_gamma   90.00
#
_symmetry.space_group_name_H-M   'P 1'
#
loop_
_entity.id
_entity.type
_entity.pdbx_description
1 polymer ?
#
loop_
_entity_poly.entity_id
_entity_poly.type
_entity_poly.pdbx_seq_one_letter_code
_entity_poly.pdbx_strand_id
1 'polypeptide(L)'
;MKHRLVVNLLHIFYSTLLVMLIWSCKEEAKIHPEIAGIQLELEVNRFDQEFAAVSAENLDVLKNKYPYLFPVQYPDSVWLLKMQDTLQQALHQEIELAFGDFNTQKEALELLYRHVNYYFPKQQLPRVVTVSSDVDYNNRVILTDTLLLIGLDNYLGKDHRFYSGIERYIAAGLDKKYL
;
A
#
# COMPACT_ATOMS: atom_id res chain seq x y z
N MET A 1 -28.68 -49.85 34.08
CA MET A 1 -28.64 -48.46 34.59
C MET A 1 -27.30 -47.76 34.33
N LYS A 2 -26.14 -48.37 34.60
CA LYS A 2 -24.79 -47.76 34.42
C LYS A 2 -24.45 -47.34 32.98
N HIS A 3 -24.81 -48.13 31.97
CA HIS A 3 -24.49 -47.85 30.56
C HIS A 3 -25.13 -46.56 30.01
N ARG A 4 -26.40 -46.29 30.34
CA ARG A 4 -27.08 -45.03 29.96
C ARG A 4 -26.45 -43.81 30.64
N LEU A 5 -25.94 -43.98 31.86
CA LEU A 5 -25.26 -42.91 32.60
C LEU A 5 -23.94 -42.52 31.92
N VAL A 6 -23.14 -43.50 31.48
CA VAL A 6 -21.84 -43.28 30.81
C VAL A 6 -22.01 -42.60 29.45
N VAL A 7 -23.01 -43.00 28.66
CA VAL A 7 -23.28 -42.39 27.34
C VAL A 7 -23.71 -40.92 27.48
N ASN A 8 -24.53 -40.60 28.48
CA ASN A 8 -24.92 -39.21 28.75
C ASN A 8 -23.74 -38.37 29.24
N LEU A 9 -22.84 -38.95 30.06
CA LEU A 9 -21.62 -38.28 30.50
C LEU A 9 -20.68 -37.97 29.31
N LEU A 10 -20.57 -38.89 28.36
CA LEU A 10 -19.77 -38.73 27.14
C LEU A 10 -20.32 -37.60 26.25
N HIS A 11 -21.65 -37.54 26.06
CA HIS A 11 -22.30 -36.47 25.29
C HIS A 11 -22.12 -35.08 25.94
N ILE A 12 -22.20 -35.00 27.27
CA ILE A 12 -21.94 -33.76 28.00
C ILE A 12 -20.47 -33.34 27.82
N PHE A 13 -19.52 -34.29 27.90
CA PHE A 13 -18.11 -34.02 27.67
C PHE A 13 -17.82 -33.51 26.25
N TYR A 14 -18.34 -34.18 25.21
CA TYR A 14 -18.20 -33.75 23.82
C TYR A 14 -18.87 -32.39 23.54
N SER A 15 -20.04 -32.14 24.11
CA SER A 15 -20.73 -30.84 24.03
C SER A 15 -19.91 -29.72 24.67
N THR A 16 -19.31 -29.99 25.84
CA THR A 16 -18.48 -29.01 26.55
C THR A 16 -17.17 -28.72 25.80
N LEU A 17 -16.54 -29.75 25.22
CA LEU A 17 -15.34 -29.60 24.39
C LEU A 17 -15.62 -28.76 23.13
N LEU A 18 -16.77 -28.97 22.48
CA LEU A 18 -17.20 -28.20 21.31
C LEU A 18 -17.46 -26.73 21.66
N VAL A 19 -18.02 -26.44 22.83
CA VAL A 19 -18.24 -25.07 23.31
C VAL A 19 -16.92 -24.37 23.67
N MET A 20 -15.89 -25.07 24.16
CA MET A 20 -14.58 -24.46 24.39
C MET A 20 -13.86 -24.05 23.10
N LEU A 21 -14.05 -24.81 22.01
CA LEU A 21 -13.42 -24.51 20.71
C LEU A 21 -13.96 -23.20 20.07
N ILE A 22 -15.23 -22.86 20.32
CA ILE A 22 -15.85 -21.62 19.79
C ILE A 22 -15.53 -20.36 20.61
N TRP A 23 -15.00 -20.50 21.83
CA TRP A 23 -14.65 -19.36 22.70
C TRP A 23 -13.17 -18.94 22.62
N SER A 24 -12.33 -19.71 21.93
CA SER A 24 -10.89 -19.42 21.82
C SER A 24 -10.54 -18.27 20.87
N CYS A 25 -11.47 -17.81 20.03
CA CYS A 25 -11.24 -16.69 19.12
C CYS A 25 -11.75 -15.37 19.71
N LYS A 26 -10.99 -14.79 20.64
CA LYS A 26 -11.06 -13.36 20.98
C LYS A 26 -9.65 -12.82 21.23
N GLU A 27 -8.91 -12.62 20.15
CA GLU A 27 -7.71 -11.78 20.18
C GLU A 27 -8.02 -10.52 19.37
N GLU A 28 -8.24 -9.41 20.08
CA GLU A 28 -8.03 -8.10 19.49
C GLU A 28 -6.53 -7.96 19.24
N ALA A 29 -6.14 -7.81 17.97
CA ALA A 29 -4.76 -7.56 17.60
C ALA A 29 -4.33 -6.17 18.10
N LYS A 30 -3.96 -6.09 19.37
CA LYS A 30 -3.37 -4.89 19.96
C LYS A 30 -1.93 -4.79 19.49
N ILE A 31 -1.56 -3.60 18.98
CA ILE A 31 -0.16 -3.32 18.62
C ILE A 31 0.71 -3.54 19.86
N HIS A 32 1.78 -4.32 19.73
CA HIS A 32 2.67 -4.62 20.84
C HIS A 32 3.26 -3.30 21.39
N PRO A 33 3.27 -3.06 22.72
CA PRO A 33 3.73 -1.79 23.29
C PRO A 33 5.15 -1.39 22.85
N GLU A 34 6.02 -2.39 22.66
CA GLU A 34 7.39 -2.16 22.16
C GLU A 34 7.41 -1.61 20.73
N ILE A 35 6.50 -2.08 19.85
CA ILE A 35 6.38 -1.59 18.47
C ILE A 35 5.79 -0.18 18.46
N ALA A 36 4.79 0.08 19.30
CA ALA A 36 4.19 1.40 19.43
C ALA A 36 5.19 2.46 19.93
N GLY A 37 6.15 2.05 20.77
CA GLY A 37 7.20 2.91 21.32
C GLY A 37 8.37 3.22 20.38
N ILE A 38 8.47 2.58 19.20
CA ILE A 38 9.52 2.88 18.23
C ILE A 38 9.27 4.27 17.63
N GLN A 39 10.17 5.21 17.92
CA GLN A 39 10.19 6.51 17.26
C GLN A 39 10.75 6.33 15.84
N LEU A 40 9.84 6.41 14.87
CA LEU A 40 10.15 6.35 13.45
C LEU A 40 9.27 7.39 12.76
N GLU A 41 9.91 8.37 12.15
CA GLU A 41 9.28 9.33 11.25
C GLU A 41 9.60 8.88 9.83
N LEU A 42 8.57 8.49 9.08
CA LEU A 42 8.76 8.02 7.70
C LEU A 42 8.72 9.22 6.76
N GLU A 43 9.71 9.33 5.88
CA GLU A 43 9.63 10.22 4.74
C GLU A 43 8.92 9.49 3.59
N VAL A 44 7.88 10.12 3.03
CA VAL A 44 7.22 9.67 1.80
C VAL A 44 7.44 10.73 0.74
N ASN A 45 8.12 10.36 -0.34
CA ASN A 45 8.38 11.23 -1.46
C ASN A 45 7.22 11.14 -2.48
N ARG A 46 6.41 12.21 -2.56
CA ARG A 46 5.28 12.32 -3.49
C ARG A 46 5.72 12.69 -4.90
N PHE A 47 6.46 11.80 -5.58
CA PHE A 47 6.93 12.04 -6.94
C PHE A 47 5.76 12.26 -7.92
N ASP A 48 4.64 11.58 -7.74
CA ASP A 48 3.39 11.82 -8.49
C ASP A 48 2.94 13.29 -8.47
N GLN A 49 3.07 13.97 -7.33
CA GLN A 49 2.77 15.40 -7.21
C GLN A 49 3.86 16.27 -7.80
N GLU A 50 5.13 15.97 -7.49
CA GLU A 50 6.26 16.76 -7.96
C GLU A 50 6.39 16.73 -9.48
N PHE A 51 6.14 15.58 -10.11
CA PHE A 51 6.13 15.44 -11.56
C PHE A 51 4.96 16.18 -12.21
N ALA A 52 3.79 16.22 -11.57
CA ALA A 52 2.65 16.97 -12.08
C ALA A 52 2.83 18.51 -11.97
N ALA A 53 3.63 18.97 -10.99
CA ALA A 53 3.88 20.39 -10.74
C ALA A 53 5.15 20.94 -11.43
N VAL A 54 6.00 20.07 -11.98
CA VAL A 54 7.25 20.47 -12.64
C VAL A 54 6.95 21.21 -13.95
N SER A 55 7.84 22.12 -14.35
CA SER A 55 7.85 22.82 -15.63
C SER A 55 9.06 22.39 -16.47
N ALA A 56 9.11 22.83 -17.73
CA ALA A 56 10.23 22.48 -18.59
C ALA A 56 11.57 23.03 -18.05
N GLU A 57 11.54 24.19 -17.41
CA GLU A 57 12.72 24.90 -16.91
C GLU A 57 13.35 24.25 -15.67
N ASN A 58 12.56 23.53 -14.86
CA ASN A 58 13.03 22.90 -13.64
C ASN A 58 13.00 21.35 -13.70
N LEU A 59 12.75 20.77 -14.87
CA LEU A 59 12.77 19.32 -15.08
C LEU A 59 14.11 18.69 -14.65
N ASP A 60 15.24 19.35 -14.90
CA ASP A 60 16.56 18.86 -14.46
C ASP A 60 16.70 18.80 -12.94
N VAL A 61 16.04 19.68 -12.19
CA VAL A 61 16.03 19.61 -10.72
C VAL A 61 15.32 18.34 -10.27
N LEU A 62 14.17 18.02 -10.88
CA LEU A 62 13.42 16.81 -10.59
C LEU A 62 14.19 15.55 -10.99
N LYS A 63 14.84 15.56 -12.15
CA LYS A 63 15.72 14.47 -12.62
C LYS A 63 16.86 14.20 -11.66
N ASN A 64 17.50 15.24 -11.13
CA ASN A 64 18.58 15.09 -10.15
C ASN A 64 18.07 14.58 -8.79
N LYS A 65 16.84 14.90 -8.41
CA LYS A 65 16.22 14.38 -7.19
C LYS A 65 15.81 12.91 -7.32
N TYR A 66 15.33 12.50 -8.49
CA TYR A 66 14.80 11.16 -8.77
C TYR A 66 15.46 10.47 -9.97
N PRO A 67 16.80 10.34 -10.03
CA PRO A 67 17.50 9.86 -11.24
C PRO A 67 17.08 8.45 -11.67
N TYR A 68 16.64 7.62 -10.72
CA TYR A 68 16.13 6.27 -10.96
C TYR A 68 14.77 6.22 -11.67
N LEU A 69 14.04 7.33 -11.73
CA LEU A 69 12.79 7.48 -12.49
C LEU A 69 12.99 8.13 -13.86
N PHE A 70 14.22 8.55 -14.19
CA PHE A 70 14.56 9.17 -15.48
C PHE A 70 15.71 8.41 -16.17
N PRO A 71 15.44 7.24 -16.78
CA PRO A 71 16.47 6.48 -17.47
C PRO A 71 17.12 7.28 -18.61
N VAL A 72 18.46 7.33 -18.62
CA VAL A 72 19.28 8.18 -19.50
C VAL A 72 19.08 7.94 -21.00
N GLN A 73 18.54 6.78 -21.38
CA GLN A 73 18.23 6.45 -22.77
C GLN A 73 17.05 7.24 -23.34
N TYR A 74 16.19 7.82 -22.48
CA TYR A 74 15.04 8.60 -22.91
C TYR A 74 15.38 10.09 -22.95
N PRO A 75 15.17 10.78 -24.09
CA PRO A 75 15.42 12.21 -24.17
C PRO A 75 14.35 13.02 -23.41
N ASP A 76 14.70 14.25 -23.04
CA ASP A 76 13.81 15.14 -22.29
C ASP A 76 12.48 15.41 -22.99
N SER A 77 12.46 15.37 -24.33
CA SER A 77 11.22 15.50 -25.09
C SER A 77 10.14 14.48 -24.70
N VAL A 78 10.51 13.26 -24.29
CA VAL A 78 9.55 12.24 -23.83
C VAL A 78 8.88 12.70 -22.55
N TRP A 79 9.65 13.21 -21.59
CA TRP A 79 9.14 13.69 -20.31
C TRP A 79 8.29 14.95 -20.48
N LEU A 80 8.76 15.90 -21.30
CA LEU A 80 8.03 17.13 -21.62
C LEU A 80 6.68 16.83 -22.31
N LEU A 81 6.63 15.85 -23.20
CA LEU A 81 5.38 15.40 -23.81
C LEU A 81 4.47 14.74 -22.76
N LYS A 82 5.01 13.88 -21.89
CA LYS A 82 4.25 13.22 -20.81
C LYS A 82 3.64 14.24 -19.84
N MET A 83 4.34 15.33 -19.53
CA MET A 83 3.81 16.41 -18.66
C MET A 83 2.58 17.12 -19.27
N GLN A 84 2.48 17.18 -20.59
CA GLN A 84 1.38 17.81 -21.31
C GLN A 84 0.24 16.84 -21.65
N ASP A 85 0.42 15.56 -21.34
CA ASP A 85 -0.54 14.51 -21.67
C ASP A 85 -1.81 14.65 -20.81
N THR A 86 -2.97 14.66 -21.47
CA THR A 86 -4.27 14.87 -20.82
C THR A 86 -4.69 13.70 -19.93
N LEU A 87 -4.26 12.48 -20.24
CA LEU A 87 -4.47 11.31 -19.38
C LEU A 87 -3.65 11.44 -18.09
N GLN A 88 -2.39 11.88 -18.17
CA GLN A 88 -1.55 12.10 -16.99
C GLN A 88 -2.15 13.14 -16.05
N GLN A 89 -2.63 14.25 -16.62
CA GLN A 89 -3.30 15.30 -15.85
C GLN A 89 -4.58 14.79 -15.19
N ALA A 90 -5.37 13.99 -15.90
CA ALA A 90 -6.58 13.39 -15.35
C ALA A 90 -6.28 12.37 -14.25
N LEU A 91 -5.25 11.52 -14.41
CA LEU A 91 -4.79 10.59 -13.37
C LEU A 91 -4.33 11.33 -12.10
N HIS A 92 -3.51 12.36 -12.26
CA HIS A 92 -3.07 13.20 -11.15
C HIS A 92 -4.24 13.80 -10.38
N GLN A 93 -5.25 14.33 -11.07
CA GLN A 93 -6.45 14.88 -10.43
C GLN A 93 -7.18 13.83 -9.57
N GLU A 94 -7.38 12.61 -10.08
CA GLU A 94 -8.05 11.55 -9.31
C GLU A 94 -7.20 11.08 -8.12
N ILE A 95 -5.87 11.02 -8.27
CA ILE A 95 -4.94 10.73 -7.17
C ILE A 95 -5.05 11.80 -6.08
N GLU A 96 -5.01 13.08 -6.44
CA GLU A 96 -5.14 14.18 -5.48
C GLU A 96 -6.47 14.15 -4.74
N LEU A 97 -7.57 13.86 -5.44
CA LEU A 97 -8.90 13.68 -4.83
C LEU A 97 -8.93 12.49 -3.85
N ALA A 98 -8.28 11.39 -4.21
CA ALA A 98 -8.31 10.16 -3.41
C ALA A 98 -7.37 10.21 -2.19
N PHE A 99 -6.22 10.89 -2.30
CA PHE A 99 -5.12 10.79 -1.35
C PHE A 99 -4.76 12.09 -0.64
N GLY A 100 -5.00 13.26 -1.25
CA GLY A 100 -4.74 14.56 -0.65
C GLY A 100 -3.34 14.68 -0.03
N ASP A 101 -3.30 15.02 1.26
CA ASP A 101 -2.08 15.18 2.06
C ASP A 101 -1.34 13.86 2.37
N PHE A 102 -1.94 12.71 2.05
CA PHE A 102 -1.39 11.37 2.26
C PHE A 102 -1.19 10.97 3.74
N ASN A 103 -1.67 11.75 4.71
CA ASN A 103 -1.35 11.55 6.13
C ASN A 103 -1.82 10.19 6.64
N THR A 104 -3.05 9.78 6.30
CA THR A 104 -3.58 8.47 6.70
C THR A 104 -2.75 7.29 6.17
N GLN A 105 -2.28 7.40 4.92
CA GLN A 105 -1.47 6.35 4.30
C GLN A 105 -0.06 6.34 4.88
N LYS A 106 0.51 7.53 5.12
CA LYS A 106 1.79 7.69 5.80
C LYS A 106 1.78 7.05 7.19
N GLU A 107 0.74 7.29 8.00
CA GLU A 107 0.62 6.68 9.33
C GLU A 107 0.56 5.14 9.28
N ALA A 108 -0.17 4.59 8.31
CA ALA A 108 -0.24 3.14 8.11
C ALA A 108 1.12 2.55 7.68
N LEU A 109 1.83 3.24 6.77
CA LEU A 109 3.19 2.87 6.35
C LEU A 109 4.19 3.00 7.50
N GLU A 110 4.11 4.04 8.32
CA GLU A 110 4.92 4.18 9.53
C GLU A 110 4.73 3.00 10.48
N LEU A 111 3.48 2.59 10.69
CA LEU A 111 3.18 1.43 11.52
C LEU A 111 3.80 0.15 10.91
N LEU A 112 3.69 -0.05 9.60
CA LEU A 112 4.36 -1.16 8.91
C LEU A 112 5.87 -1.11 9.13
N TYR A 113 6.49 0.06 8.98
CA TYR A 113 7.93 0.24 9.12
C TYR A 113 8.40 0.01 10.56
N ARG A 114 7.60 0.37 11.57
CA ARG A 114 7.88 0.02 12.97
C ARG A 114 7.87 -1.50 13.17
N HIS A 115 6.94 -2.22 12.56
CA HIS A 115 6.93 -3.69 12.61
C HIS A 115 8.17 -4.28 11.91
N VAL A 116 8.52 -3.80 10.72
CA VAL A 116 9.70 -4.26 9.99
C VAL A 116 10.97 -3.99 10.80
N ASN A 117 11.12 -2.79 11.37
CA ASN A 117 12.27 -2.45 12.21
C ASN A 117 12.35 -3.31 13.47
N TYR A 118 11.21 -3.64 14.10
CA TYR A 118 11.18 -4.49 15.29
C TYR A 118 11.65 -5.91 15.00
N TYR A 119 11.12 -6.54 13.94
CA TYR A 119 11.42 -7.94 13.61
C TYR A 119 12.73 -8.10 12.81
N PHE A 120 13.13 -7.08 12.06
CA PHE A 120 14.29 -7.09 11.17
C PHE A 120 15.18 -5.84 11.37
N PRO A 121 15.69 -5.58 12.58
CA PRO A 121 16.41 -4.34 12.92
C PRO A 121 17.73 -4.12 12.17
N LYS A 122 18.21 -5.12 11.43
CA LYS A 122 19.44 -5.04 10.63
C LYS A 122 19.19 -4.67 9.17
N GLN A 123 17.93 -4.65 8.73
CA GLN A 123 17.59 -4.30 7.36
C GLN A 123 17.50 -2.78 7.21
N GLN A 124 17.99 -2.27 6.08
CA GLN A 124 17.74 -0.89 5.70
C GLN A 124 16.29 -0.76 5.27
N LEU A 125 15.59 0.22 5.83
CA LEU A 125 14.24 0.52 5.43
C LEU A 125 14.26 1.27 4.10
N PRO A 126 13.57 0.77 3.07
CA PRO A 126 13.54 1.44 1.78
C PRO A 126 12.84 2.79 1.88
N ARG A 127 13.20 3.75 1.04
CA ARG A 127 12.47 5.03 0.95
C ARG A 127 11.18 4.83 0.18
N VAL A 128 10.09 5.41 0.68
CA VAL A 128 8.80 5.32 0.00
C VAL A 128 8.70 6.43 -1.05
N VAL A 129 8.36 6.04 -2.28
CA VAL A 129 8.11 6.99 -3.37
C VAL A 129 6.80 6.61 -4.02
N THR A 130 5.87 7.56 -4.10
CA THR A 130 4.60 7.35 -4.79
C THR A 130 4.70 7.84 -6.23
N VAL A 131 4.08 7.10 -7.16
CA VAL A 131 4.15 7.35 -8.60
C VAL A 131 2.76 7.23 -9.23
N SER A 132 2.62 7.77 -10.46
CA SER A 132 1.54 7.43 -11.39
C SER A 132 2.16 6.58 -12.50
N SER A 133 1.61 5.39 -12.76
CA SER A 133 2.19 4.38 -13.65
C SER A 133 1.28 3.99 -14.81
N ASP A 134 0.33 4.85 -15.19
CA ASP A 134 -0.65 4.58 -16.24
C ASP A 134 -1.49 3.33 -15.96
N VAL A 135 -1.82 3.11 -14.68
CA VAL A 135 -2.59 1.97 -14.18
C VAL A 135 -1.87 0.64 -14.48
N ASP A 136 -0.54 0.60 -14.33
CA ASP A 136 0.21 -0.66 -14.37
C ASP A 136 -0.03 -1.49 -13.09
N TYR A 137 -1.18 -2.14 -13.04
CA TYR A 137 -1.64 -2.91 -11.89
C TYR A 137 -0.80 -4.17 -11.61
N ASN A 138 -0.04 -4.64 -12.60
CA ASN A 138 0.90 -5.75 -12.44
C ASN A 138 2.11 -5.31 -11.60
N ASN A 139 2.52 -4.05 -11.72
CA ASN A 139 3.66 -3.47 -11.02
C ASN A 139 3.26 -2.32 -10.07
N ARG A 140 2.05 -2.39 -9.50
CA ARG A 140 1.51 -1.36 -8.59
C ARG A 140 2.34 -1.12 -7.32
N VAL A 141 3.14 -2.11 -6.92
CA VAL A 141 4.14 -1.99 -5.84
C VAL A 141 5.43 -2.62 -6.34
N ILE A 142 6.52 -1.85 -6.31
CA ILE A 142 7.87 -2.33 -6.64
C ILE A 142 8.75 -2.11 -5.42
N LEU A 143 9.27 -3.21 -4.87
CA LEU A 143 10.22 -3.19 -3.76
C LEU A 143 11.63 -3.50 -4.29
N THR A 144 12.58 -2.67 -3.92
CA THR A 144 14.02 -2.85 -4.15
C THR A 144 14.77 -2.76 -2.82
N ASP A 145 16.09 -2.95 -2.84
CA ASP A 145 16.92 -2.82 -1.64
C ASP A 145 16.86 -1.44 -0.96
N THR A 146 16.47 -0.39 -1.70
CA THR A 146 16.51 1.01 -1.20
C THR A 146 15.24 1.81 -1.45
N LEU A 147 14.29 1.29 -2.23
CA LEU A 147 13.07 1.99 -2.65
C LEU A 147 11.86 1.07 -2.57
N LEU A 148 10.76 1.64 -2.07
CA LEU A 148 9.41 1.10 -2.17
C LEU A 148 8.61 2.06 -3.05
N LEU A 149 8.40 1.68 -4.31
CA LEU A 149 7.59 2.45 -5.26
C LEU A 149 6.13 2.00 -5.17
N ILE A 150 5.21 2.96 -5.09
CA ILE A 150 3.77 2.70 -4.95
C ILE A 150 3.02 3.50 -6.02
N GLY A 151 2.35 2.80 -6.95
CA GLY A 151 1.54 3.41 -8.00
C GLY A 151 0.14 3.76 -7.50
N LEU A 152 -0.11 5.03 -7.14
CA LEU A 152 -1.36 5.46 -6.48
C LEU A 152 -2.58 5.41 -7.41
N ASP A 153 -2.36 5.54 -8.72
CA ASP A 153 -3.36 5.36 -9.77
C ASP A 153 -3.94 3.93 -9.83
N ASN A 154 -3.41 2.99 -9.07
CA ASN A 154 -3.92 1.62 -8.92
C ASN A 154 -4.80 1.42 -7.67
N TYR A 155 -5.10 2.50 -6.94
CA TYR A 155 -5.84 2.44 -5.67
C TYR A 155 -7.02 3.43 -5.62
N LEU A 156 -7.61 3.74 -6.78
CA LEU A 156 -8.69 4.73 -6.94
C LEU A 156 -10.10 4.15 -6.70
N GLY A 157 -10.21 2.84 -6.45
CA GLY A 157 -11.45 2.13 -6.18
C GLY A 157 -11.87 1.25 -7.34
N LYS A 158 -12.36 0.05 -7.03
CA LYS A 158 -12.63 -1.02 -8.01
C LYS A 158 -13.56 -0.66 -9.19
N ASP A 159 -14.42 0.35 -9.02
CA ASP A 159 -15.39 0.79 -10.02
C ASP A 159 -14.93 2.07 -10.75
N HIS A 160 -13.67 2.50 -10.56
CA HIS A 160 -13.13 3.72 -11.14
C HIS A 160 -13.08 3.65 -12.69
N ARG A 161 -13.37 4.76 -13.36
CA ARG A 161 -13.49 4.82 -14.84
C ARG A 161 -12.21 4.40 -15.58
N PHE A 162 -11.04 4.64 -14.99
CA PHE A 162 -9.75 4.21 -15.55
C PHE A 162 -9.56 2.69 -15.53
N TYR A 163 -10.39 1.94 -14.80
CA TYR A 163 -10.31 0.48 -14.71
C TYR A 163 -11.34 -0.21 -15.62
N SER A 164 -12.02 0.53 -16.50
CA SER A 164 -13.08 0.00 -17.38
C SER A 164 -12.62 -1.10 -18.33
N GLY A 165 -11.32 -1.18 -18.66
CA GLY A 165 -10.73 -2.25 -19.46
C GLY A 165 -10.15 -3.43 -18.65
N ILE A 166 -10.21 -3.38 -17.32
CA ILE A 166 -9.59 -4.36 -16.42
C ILE A 166 -10.63 -5.38 -15.96
N GLU A 167 -10.25 -6.66 -15.88
CA GLU A 167 -11.15 -7.70 -15.40
C GLU A 167 -11.60 -7.42 -13.96
N ARG A 168 -12.91 -7.62 -13.71
CA ARG A 168 -13.53 -7.28 -12.42
C ARG A 168 -12.84 -7.88 -11.19
N TYR A 169 -12.27 -9.08 -11.33
CA TYR A 169 -11.58 -9.74 -10.21
C TYR A 169 -10.22 -9.07 -9.90
N ILE A 170 -9.57 -8.47 -10.90
CA ILE A 170 -8.35 -7.69 -10.72
C ILE A 170 -8.72 -6.33 -10.12
N ALA A 171 -9.68 -5.63 -10.75
CA ALA A 171 -10.15 -4.33 -10.30
C ALA A 171 -10.66 -4.35 -8.84
N ALA A 172 -11.22 -5.48 -8.38
CA ALA A 172 -11.62 -5.68 -6.99
C ALA A 172 -10.50 -5.41 -5.98
N GLY A 173 -9.23 -5.57 -6.35
CA GLY A 173 -8.06 -5.28 -5.51
C GLY A 173 -7.47 -3.86 -5.70
N LEU A 174 -8.00 -3.06 -6.61
CA LEU A 174 -7.50 -1.72 -6.95
C LEU A 174 -8.26 -0.65 -6.15
N ASP A 175 -8.17 -0.73 -4.82
CA ASP A 175 -8.92 0.12 -3.89
C ASP A 175 -8.02 0.56 -2.74
N LYS A 176 -8.16 1.81 -2.31
CA LYS A 176 -7.39 2.44 -1.23
C LYS A 176 -7.32 1.61 0.06
N LYS A 177 -8.31 0.78 0.36
CA LYS A 177 -8.27 -0.10 1.54
C LYS A 177 -7.25 -1.25 1.46
N TYR A 178 -6.72 -1.52 0.26
CA TYR A 178 -5.69 -2.53 0.00
C TYR A 178 -4.30 -1.93 -0.22
N LEU A 179 -4.18 -0.60 -0.06
CA LEU A 179 -2.90 0.07 0.11
C LEU A 179 -2.41 -0.16 1.54
#